data_AF-A0A6D2K4P5-F1
#
_entry.id   AF-A0A6D2K4P5-F1
#
_cell.length_a   1.000
_cell.length_b   1.000
_cell.length_c   1.000
_cell.angle_alpha   90.00
_cell.angle_beta   90.00
_cell.angle_gamma   90.00
#
_symmetry.space_group_name_H-M   'P 1'
#
loop_
_entity.id
_entity.type
_entity.pdbx_description
1 polymer ?
#
loop_
_entity_poly.entity_id
_entity_poly.type
_entity_poly.pdbx_seq_one_letter_code
_entity_poly.pdbx_strand_id
1 'polypeptide(L)'
;MEEEKGEVKTFAELGVREELVKACERLGWKNPTKIQAQALPYALQGRDVVGLAQTGSGKTGAFALPIVQALLEYVHDSEPKKGRRPDPAFFACVLSPTRELAIQISDQFKALGSDIGLRCAVLVGGMDRMEQTIALAKRPHVIVATPGRLWDHMSDTKGFSLKTLKYLVLDEADELLNDNFEKSVDQILGEIPRVRKTFLFSATMTKKVQKLQRACLRNPVKIEADSKYSTVDTLKQQYLFVPANHKDCYLVYILSEMPELVSMVFTRTCEGARFLALVLRSLGFRAIPIYGTMAQSRRLGAFNKFKAGECNILVCTDLISRGHDIPSVDVVINYEIPTQSKDYIHRVGRTARAGRSGVAISLVNQYELEWYLQIEKLIGKKLPEYPAEETQVLPLLKERVEEAKRLSAMNMKESGGKKRRRENQAVTERNSPRSLDEDMLY
;
A
#
# COMPACT_ATOMS: atom_id res chain seq x y z
N MET A 1 -2.18 -38.16 -0.59
CA MET A 1 -0.98 -37.38 -0.28
C MET A 1 -1.25 -36.71 1.03
N GLU A 2 -0.62 -37.20 2.09
CA GLU A 2 -0.74 -36.68 3.44
C GLU A 2 -0.22 -35.23 3.45
N GLU A 3 -1.08 -34.29 3.83
CA GLU A 3 -0.64 -32.93 4.17
C GLU A 3 0.24 -33.04 5.40
N GLU A 4 1.54 -32.80 5.26
CA GLU A 4 2.44 -32.59 6.41
C GLU A 4 1.85 -31.47 7.27
N LYS A 5 1.31 -31.85 8.44
CA LYS A 5 1.02 -30.93 9.54
C LYS A 5 2.35 -30.33 10.01
N GLY A 6 2.78 -29.26 9.35
CA GLY A 6 4.00 -28.54 9.72
C GLY A 6 3.91 -28.04 11.16
N GLU A 7 4.87 -28.45 11.98
CA GLU A 7 5.09 -27.96 13.34
C GLU A 7 5.00 -26.43 13.38
N VAL A 8 4.18 -25.90 14.30
CA VAL A 8 4.05 -24.45 14.49
C VAL A 8 5.33 -23.95 15.15
N LYS A 9 6.27 -23.48 14.33
CA LYS A 9 7.55 -22.94 14.82
C LYS A 9 7.33 -21.62 15.56
N THR A 10 8.03 -21.40 16.66
CA THR A 10 8.04 -20.10 17.36
C THR A 10 9.08 -19.15 16.76
N PHE A 11 8.97 -17.84 17.00
CA PHE A 11 10.01 -16.90 16.57
C PHE A 11 11.38 -17.20 17.19
N ALA A 12 11.41 -17.65 18.45
CA ALA A 12 12.63 -18.06 19.13
C ALA A 12 13.31 -19.25 18.43
N GLU A 13 12.55 -20.28 18.05
CA GLU A 13 13.06 -21.44 17.30
C GLU A 13 13.62 -21.09 15.92
N LEU A 14 13.15 -19.98 15.33
CA LEU A 14 13.65 -19.47 14.06
C LEU A 14 14.96 -18.66 14.21
N GLY A 15 15.49 -18.52 15.42
CA GLY A 15 16.72 -17.79 15.71
C GLY A 15 16.53 -16.29 15.95
N VAL A 16 15.30 -15.84 16.19
CA VAL A 16 15.03 -14.44 16.57
C VAL A 16 15.45 -14.21 18.02
N ARG A 17 16.23 -13.16 18.26
CA ARG A 17 16.70 -12.76 19.60
C ARG A 17 15.54 -12.43 20.54
N GLU A 18 15.74 -12.71 21.83
CA GLU A 18 14.71 -12.58 22.87
C GLU A 18 14.09 -11.16 22.93
N GLU A 19 14.91 -10.13 22.75
CA GLU A 19 14.46 -8.73 22.75
C GLU A 19 13.43 -8.47 21.63
N LEU A 20 13.63 -9.10 20.46
CA LEU A 20 12.73 -9.00 19.33
C LEU A 20 11.53 -9.93 19.44
N VAL A 21 11.66 -11.09 20.09
CA VAL A 21 10.52 -11.95 20.43
C VAL A 21 9.53 -11.20 21.32
N LYS A 22 10.01 -10.53 22.37
CA LYS A 22 9.18 -9.67 23.24
C LYS A 22 8.50 -8.55 22.47
N ALA A 23 9.21 -7.94 21.50
CA ALA A 23 8.62 -6.94 20.63
C ALA A 23 7.50 -7.53 19.75
N CYS A 24 7.71 -8.71 19.15
CA CYS A 24 6.68 -9.43 18.40
C CYS A 24 5.42 -9.69 19.25
N GLU A 25 5.58 -10.15 20.49
CA GLU A 25 4.46 -10.41 21.42
C GLU A 25 3.63 -9.14 21.69
N ARG A 26 4.29 -8.00 21.96
CA ARG A 26 3.59 -6.72 22.15
C ARG A 26 2.85 -6.25 20.89
N LEU A 27 3.38 -6.56 19.71
CA LEU A 27 2.74 -6.27 18.43
C LEU A 27 1.63 -7.27 18.09
N GLY A 28 1.38 -8.27 18.95
CA GLY A 28 0.39 -9.31 18.74
C GLY A 28 0.81 -10.38 17.73
N TRP A 29 2.10 -10.44 17.37
CA TRP A 29 2.67 -11.45 16.48
C TRP A 29 2.98 -12.72 17.28
N LYS A 30 1.94 -13.51 17.57
CA LYS A 30 2.07 -14.71 18.40
C LYS A 30 2.89 -15.81 17.74
N ASN A 31 2.63 -16.07 16.45
CA ASN A 31 3.30 -17.11 15.68
C ASN A 31 3.79 -16.54 14.34
N PRO A 32 4.95 -16.98 13.83
CA PRO A 32 5.44 -16.60 12.52
C PRO A 32 4.48 -17.08 11.42
N THR A 33 4.23 -16.22 10.44
CA THR A 33 3.48 -16.60 9.23
C THR A 33 4.32 -17.54 8.35
N LYS A 34 3.70 -18.24 7.39
CA LYS A 34 4.41 -19.17 6.48
C LYS A 34 5.64 -18.52 5.82
N ILE A 35 5.49 -17.30 5.30
CA ILE A 35 6.61 -16.57 4.67
C ILE A 35 7.69 -16.20 5.68
N GLN A 36 7.35 -15.86 6.93
CA GLN A 36 8.31 -15.56 7.98
C GLN A 36 9.06 -16.82 8.41
N ALA A 37 8.36 -17.93 8.65
CA ALA A 37 8.94 -19.21 9.04
C ALA A 37 9.92 -19.75 7.98
N GLN A 38 9.64 -19.53 6.69
CA GLN A 38 10.52 -19.93 5.61
C GLN A 38 11.68 -18.94 5.39
N ALA A 39 11.46 -17.63 5.56
CA ALA A 39 12.46 -16.60 5.24
C ALA A 39 13.45 -16.31 6.35
N LEU A 40 13.01 -16.28 7.61
CA LEU A 40 13.83 -15.88 8.74
C LEU A 40 15.12 -16.71 8.89
N PRO A 41 15.11 -18.05 8.79
CA PRO A 41 16.34 -18.84 8.94
C PRO A 41 17.45 -18.43 7.97
N TYR A 42 17.11 -18.14 6.72
CA TYR A 42 18.08 -17.73 5.70
C TYR A 42 18.45 -16.25 5.81
N ALA A 43 17.48 -15.39 6.10
CA ALA A 43 17.70 -13.96 6.23
C ALA A 43 18.62 -13.64 7.42
N LEU A 44 18.45 -14.33 8.55
CA LEU A 44 19.28 -14.20 9.75
C LEU A 44 20.71 -14.70 9.53
N GLN A 45 20.91 -15.69 8.65
CA GLN A 45 22.26 -16.10 8.19
C GLN A 45 22.90 -15.09 7.23
N GLY A 46 22.23 -13.98 6.92
CA GLY A 46 22.69 -12.97 5.98
C GLY A 46 22.68 -13.46 4.52
N ARG A 47 21.81 -14.38 4.13
CA ARG A 47 21.59 -14.69 2.71
C ARG A 47 20.69 -13.63 2.07
N ASP A 48 20.90 -13.37 0.79
CA ASP A 48 19.92 -12.62 -0.02
C ASP A 48 18.62 -13.44 -0.15
N VAL A 49 17.47 -12.77 -0.14
CA VAL A 49 16.14 -13.43 -0.13
C VAL A 49 15.26 -12.88 -1.23
N VAL A 50 14.59 -13.78 -1.95
CA VAL A 50 13.47 -13.48 -2.84
C VAL A 50 12.22 -14.10 -2.26
N GLY A 51 11.31 -13.27 -1.73
CA GLY A 51 10.03 -13.71 -1.18
C GLY A 51 8.87 -13.44 -2.13
N LEU A 52 8.25 -14.50 -2.64
CA LEU A 52 6.99 -14.42 -3.37
C LEU A 52 5.83 -14.76 -2.44
N ALA A 53 5.10 -13.73 -2.05
CA ALA A 53 3.93 -13.87 -1.19
C ALA A 53 2.95 -12.71 -1.37
N GLN A 54 1.68 -12.99 -1.09
CA GLN A 54 0.59 -12.02 -1.24
C GLN A 54 0.65 -10.89 -0.22
N THR A 55 -0.07 -9.80 -0.46
CA THR A 55 -0.18 -8.73 0.53
C THR A 55 -0.91 -9.23 1.78
N GLY A 56 -0.44 -8.86 2.96
CA GLY A 56 -1.00 -9.34 4.23
C GLY A 56 -0.47 -10.69 4.72
N SER A 57 0.46 -11.32 3.99
CA SER A 57 1.12 -12.58 4.40
C SER A 57 2.18 -12.41 5.50
N GLY A 58 2.48 -11.19 5.95
CA GLY A 58 3.52 -10.92 6.96
C GLY A 58 4.92 -10.62 6.39
N LYS A 59 5.04 -10.28 5.10
CA LYS A 59 6.31 -9.91 4.42
C LYS A 59 7.14 -8.87 5.17
N THR A 60 6.48 -7.85 5.73
CA THR A 60 7.16 -6.79 6.47
C THR A 60 7.94 -7.34 7.66
N GLY A 61 7.34 -8.23 8.46
CA GLY A 61 8.06 -8.91 9.54
C GLY A 61 9.21 -9.78 9.03
N ALA A 62 9.03 -10.44 7.87
CA ALA A 62 10.04 -11.32 7.28
C ALA A 62 11.34 -10.60 6.87
N PHE A 63 11.28 -9.30 6.51
CA PHE A 63 12.48 -8.50 6.27
C PHE A 63 12.87 -7.59 7.42
N ALA A 64 11.92 -7.10 8.23
CA ALA A 64 12.22 -6.14 9.30
C ALA A 64 12.97 -6.82 10.45
N LEU A 65 12.51 -8.01 10.89
CA LEU A 65 13.16 -8.77 11.97
C LEU A 65 14.65 -9.01 11.73
N PRO A 66 15.09 -9.60 10.61
CA PRO A 66 16.51 -9.85 10.39
C PRO A 66 17.33 -8.57 10.25
N ILE A 67 16.75 -7.48 9.73
CA ILE A 67 17.44 -6.19 9.64
C ILE A 67 17.65 -5.57 11.02
N VAL A 68 16.61 -5.58 11.87
CA VAL A 68 16.70 -5.01 13.22
C VAL A 68 17.62 -5.86 14.09
N GLN A 69 17.58 -7.19 13.96
CA GLN A 69 18.51 -8.08 14.65
C GLN A 69 19.97 -7.82 14.23
N ALA A 70 20.24 -7.75 12.93
CA ALA A 70 21.59 -7.45 12.44
C ALA A 70 22.08 -6.06 12.86
N LEU A 71 21.17 -5.09 12.99
CA LEU A 71 21.50 -3.77 13.52
C LEU A 71 21.88 -3.84 15.01
N LEU A 72 21.16 -4.61 15.81
CA LEU A 72 21.48 -4.84 17.22
C LEU A 72 22.85 -5.47 17.39
N GLU A 73 23.11 -6.55 16.66
CA GLU A 73 24.41 -7.24 16.66
C GLU A 73 25.51 -6.29 16.21
N TYR A 74 25.26 -5.47 15.18
CA TYR A 74 26.22 -4.47 14.71
C TYR A 74 26.56 -3.41 15.77
N VAL A 75 25.60 -2.98 16.59
CA VAL A 75 25.81 -1.96 17.62
C VAL A 75 26.40 -2.54 18.91
N HIS A 76 25.97 -3.73 19.32
CA HIS A 76 26.34 -4.34 20.60
C HIS A 76 27.58 -5.24 20.51
N ASP A 77 27.70 -6.01 19.43
CA ASP A 77 28.67 -7.12 19.34
C ASP A 77 29.90 -6.74 18.51
N SER A 78 29.88 -5.59 17.82
CA SER A 78 31.04 -5.10 17.07
C SER A 78 32.12 -4.55 17.99
N GLU A 79 33.34 -5.09 17.88
CA GLU A 79 34.50 -4.52 18.55
C GLU A 79 34.73 -3.05 18.13
N PRO A 80 35.02 -2.15 19.10
CA PRO A 80 35.34 -0.76 18.78
C PRO A 80 36.61 -0.67 17.93
N LYS A 81 36.47 -0.28 16.66
CA LYS A 81 37.64 0.04 15.82
C LYS A 81 38.17 1.42 16.19
N LYS A 82 39.44 1.49 16.61
CA LYS A 82 40.09 2.75 17.04
C LYS A 82 39.30 3.49 18.14
N GLY A 83 38.75 2.75 19.10
CA GLY A 83 38.00 3.31 20.23
C GLY A 83 36.63 3.90 19.88
N ARG A 84 36.16 3.76 18.64
CA ARG A 84 34.82 4.21 18.23
C ARG A 84 33.97 3.01 17.85
N ARG A 85 32.76 2.94 18.40
CA ARG A 85 31.74 2.00 17.93
C ARG A 85 31.35 2.33 16.49
N PRO A 86 31.01 1.33 15.67
CA PRO A 86 30.63 1.58 14.30
C PRO A 86 29.34 2.40 14.24
N ASP A 87 29.28 3.29 13.25
CA ASP A 87 28.14 4.17 13.03
C ASP A 87 26.97 3.42 12.39
N PRO A 88 25.82 3.29 13.06
CA PRO A 88 24.66 2.57 12.54
C PRO A 88 23.79 3.40 11.59
N ALA A 89 24.18 4.64 11.27
CA ALA A 89 23.40 5.49 10.37
C ALA A 89 23.27 4.85 8.98
N PHE A 90 22.06 4.94 8.41
CA PHE A 90 21.74 4.46 7.07
C PHE A 90 22.06 2.98 6.85
N PHE A 91 21.88 2.16 7.90
CA PHE A 91 22.13 0.72 7.90
C PHE A 91 21.25 -0.02 6.88
N ALA A 92 19.98 0.37 6.77
CA ALA A 92 19.02 -0.23 5.83
C ALA A 92 18.23 0.81 5.04
N CYS A 93 17.88 0.45 3.81
CA CYS A 93 17.06 1.24 2.91
C CYS A 93 15.96 0.33 2.33
N VAL A 94 14.72 0.74 2.47
CA VAL A 94 13.54 0.03 1.96
C VAL A 94 12.89 0.88 0.88
N LEU A 95 12.83 0.36 -0.34
CA LEU A 95 12.09 0.96 -1.44
C LEU A 95 10.67 0.39 -1.48
N SER A 96 9.69 1.29 -1.57
CA SER A 96 8.26 0.99 -1.66
C SER A 96 7.62 1.84 -2.77
N PRO A 97 6.68 1.30 -3.56
CA PRO A 97 6.05 2.02 -4.67
C PRO A 97 5.12 3.16 -4.23
N THR A 98 4.51 3.06 -3.04
CA THR A 98 3.55 4.06 -2.55
C THR A 98 4.05 4.74 -1.29
N ARG A 99 3.56 5.96 -1.06
CA ARG A 99 3.93 6.78 0.10
C ARG A 99 3.36 6.19 1.37
N GLU A 100 2.12 5.71 1.26
CA GLU A 100 1.37 5.04 2.30
C GLU A 100 2.12 3.80 2.77
N LEU A 101 2.49 2.89 1.86
CA LEU A 101 3.25 1.70 2.22
C LEU A 101 4.62 2.06 2.84
N ALA A 102 5.28 3.11 2.38
CA ALA A 102 6.54 3.56 2.98
C ALA A 102 6.37 4.06 4.43
N ILE A 103 5.34 4.84 4.72
CA ILE A 103 5.03 5.28 6.09
C ILE A 103 4.74 4.06 6.97
N GLN A 104 3.95 3.12 6.47
CA GLN A 104 3.55 1.92 7.20
C GLN A 104 4.74 1.02 7.54
N ILE A 105 5.63 0.77 6.58
CA ILE A 105 6.85 0.01 6.81
C ILE A 105 7.71 0.71 7.88
N SER A 106 7.86 2.04 7.80
CA SER A 106 8.59 2.80 8.83
C SER A 106 7.98 2.63 10.22
N ASP A 107 6.65 2.67 10.34
CA ASP A 107 5.99 2.50 11.63
C ASP A 107 6.16 1.08 12.18
N GLN A 108 6.15 0.06 11.32
CA GLN A 108 6.48 -1.32 11.71
C GLN A 108 7.92 -1.45 12.21
N PHE A 109 8.88 -0.83 11.53
CA PHE A 109 10.27 -0.78 12.02
C PHE A 109 10.35 -0.11 13.39
N LYS A 110 9.76 1.08 13.56
CA LYS A 110 9.78 1.82 14.83
C LYS A 110 9.13 1.02 15.96
N ALA A 111 8.01 0.36 15.70
CA ALA A 111 7.29 -0.42 16.69
C ALA A 111 8.08 -1.68 17.10
N LEU A 112 8.73 -2.35 16.13
CA LEU A 112 9.60 -3.49 16.40
C LEU A 112 10.89 -3.09 17.14
N GLY A 113 11.45 -1.93 16.81
CA GLY A 113 12.70 -1.42 17.38
C GLY A 113 12.53 -0.39 18.50
N SER A 114 11.36 -0.30 19.14
CA SER A 114 11.06 0.72 20.15
C SER A 114 12.04 0.70 21.31
N ASP A 115 12.33 -0.50 21.82
CA ASP A 115 13.11 -0.71 23.04
C ASP A 115 14.60 -0.47 22.83
N ILE A 116 15.02 -0.42 21.57
CA ILE A 116 16.43 -0.33 21.17
C ILE A 116 16.74 1.03 20.53
N GLY A 117 15.79 1.97 20.60
CA GLY A 117 15.96 3.34 20.09
C GLY A 117 16.07 3.41 18.56
N LEU A 118 15.39 2.52 17.83
CA LEU A 118 15.45 2.51 16.37
C LEU A 118 14.91 3.82 15.77
N ARG A 119 15.74 4.51 14.98
CA ARG A 119 15.36 5.72 14.25
C ARG A 119 15.11 5.40 12.79
N CYS A 120 13.95 5.82 12.28
CA CYS A 120 13.57 5.71 10.88
C CYS A 120 13.32 7.09 10.27
N ALA A 121 13.64 7.26 8.98
CA ALA A 121 13.18 8.39 8.19
C ALA A 121 12.37 7.90 6.98
N VAL A 122 11.29 8.63 6.68
CA VAL A 122 10.42 8.34 5.53
C VAL A 122 10.69 9.40 4.45
N LEU A 123 11.07 8.96 3.26
CA LEU A 123 11.34 9.84 2.13
C LEU A 123 10.34 9.62 0.99
N VAL A 124 9.33 10.49 0.91
CA VAL A 124 8.23 10.35 -0.04
C VAL A 124 7.87 11.66 -0.74
N GLY A 125 7.35 11.55 -1.98
CA GLY A 125 6.86 12.71 -2.72
C GLY A 125 5.71 13.44 -1.98
N GLY A 126 5.49 14.72 -2.29
CA GLY A 126 4.36 15.50 -1.76
C GLY A 126 4.34 15.75 -0.24
N MET A 127 5.41 15.37 0.47
CA MET A 127 5.75 15.90 1.80
C MET A 127 6.82 16.98 1.65
N ASP A 128 6.94 17.83 2.66
CA ASP A 128 7.94 18.89 2.66
C ASP A 128 9.36 18.32 2.59
N ARG A 129 10.19 18.90 1.70
CA ARG A 129 11.55 18.42 1.46
C ARG A 129 12.50 18.85 2.58
N MET A 130 12.26 19.99 3.20
CA MET A 130 13.08 20.50 4.30
C MET A 130 12.88 19.64 5.55
N GLU A 131 11.65 19.25 5.87
CA GLU A 131 11.36 18.30 6.96
C GLU A 131 12.10 16.97 6.77
N GLN A 132 12.10 16.43 5.54
CA GLN A 132 12.84 15.21 5.20
C GLN A 132 14.36 15.39 5.30
N THR A 133 14.87 16.57 4.92
CA THR A 133 16.29 16.92 5.07
C THR A 133 16.69 16.98 6.54
N ILE A 134 15.86 17.57 7.40
CA ILE A 134 16.06 17.60 8.86
C ILE A 134 16.02 16.17 9.43
N ALA A 135 15.10 15.33 8.96
CA ALA A 135 15.02 13.93 9.38
C ALA A 135 16.29 13.15 9.01
N LEU A 136 16.85 13.38 7.82
CA LEU A 136 18.13 12.79 7.40
C LEU A 136 19.32 13.27 8.24
N ALA A 137 19.34 14.56 8.60
CA ALA A 137 20.38 15.13 9.46
C ALA A 137 20.43 14.48 10.86
N LYS A 138 19.31 13.92 11.34
CA LYS A 138 19.24 13.13 12.58
C LYS A 138 19.84 11.72 12.47
N ARG A 139 20.41 11.37 11.32
CA ARG A 139 21.14 10.11 11.06
C ARG A 139 20.33 8.87 11.47
N PRO A 140 19.18 8.63 10.82
CA PRO A 140 18.34 7.45 11.06
C PRO A 140 19.08 6.15 10.73
N HIS A 141 18.70 5.05 11.37
CA HIS A 141 19.25 3.72 11.07
C HIS A 141 18.60 3.13 9.81
N VAL A 142 17.29 3.36 9.63
CA VAL A 142 16.50 2.83 8.51
C VAL A 142 15.90 3.97 7.71
N ILE A 143 16.07 3.93 6.39
CA ILE A 143 15.35 4.81 5.46
C ILE A 143 14.27 3.97 4.78
N VAL A 144 13.05 4.51 4.73
CA VAL A 144 11.96 3.93 3.95
C VAL A 144 11.49 4.97 2.94
N ALA A 145 11.49 4.63 1.65
CA ALA A 145 11.34 5.66 0.63
C ALA A 145 10.61 5.19 -0.63
N THR A 146 9.98 6.15 -1.31
CA THR A 146 9.61 6.00 -2.72
C THR A 146 10.83 6.32 -3.61
N PRO A 147 11.08 5.58 -4.70
CA PRO A 147 12.31 5.72 -5.50
C PRO A 147 12.63 7.16 -5.94
N GLY A 148 11.66 7.87 -6.50
CA GLY A 148 11.88 9.23 -7.00
C GLY A 148 12.32 10.23 -5.93
N ARG A 149 11.73 10.17 -4.72
CA ARG A 149 12.12 11.08 -3.62
C ARG A 149 13.45 10.70 -3.00
N LEU A 150 13.76 9.40 -2.90
CA LEU A 150 15.08 8.97 -2.44
C LEU A 150 16.17 9.48 -3.38
N TRP A 151 15.96 9.32 -4.69
CA TRP A 151 16.91 9.80 -5.69
C TRP A 151 17.14 11.31 -5.60
N ASP A 152 16.08 12.13 -5.52
CA ASP A 152 16.21 13.58 -5.28
C ASP A 152 17.07 13.88 -4.05
N HIS A 153 16.85 13.21 -2.91
CA HIS A 153 17.71 13.41 -1.75
C HIS A 153 19.16 12.96 -2.00
N MET A 154 19.38 11.83 -2.65
CA MET A 154 20.73 11.33 -2.95
C MET A 154 21.51 12.26 -3.89
N SER A 155 20.83 12.90 -4.84
CA SER A 155 21.45 13.84 -5.79
C SER A 155 21.66 15.24 -5.20
N ASP A 156 20.65 15.74 -4.47
CA ASP A 156 20.54 17.18 -4.17
C ASP A 156 20.55 17.50 -2.66
N THR A 157 20.86 16.53 -1.79
CA THR A 157 21.03 16.77 -0.34
C THR A 157 22.50 16.63 0.05
N LYS A 158 23.14 17.77 0.35
CA LYS A 158 24.56 17.82 0.72
C LYS A 158 24.84 16.94 1.95
N GLY A 159 25.83 16.06 1.83
CA GLY A 159 26.28 15.19 2.93
C GLY A 159 25.42 13.95 3.16
N PHE A 160 24.32 13.76 2.41
CA PHE A 160 23.56 12.52 2.43
C PHE A 160 24.13 11.52 1.42
N SER A 161 24.37 10.28 1.86
CA SER A 161 24.84 9.21 0.99
C SER A 161 24.51 7.85 1.60
N LEU A 162 24.23 6.87 0.73
CA LEU A 162 23.99 5.48 1.10
C LEU A 162 25.21 4.57 0.84
N LYS A 163 26.41 5.14 0.71
CA LYS A 163 27.67 4.38 0.45
C LYS A 163 28.06 3.39 1.56
N THR A 164 27.44 3.44 2.74
CA THR A 164 27.69 2.52 3.86
C THR A 164 26.55 1.51 4.08
N LEU A 165 25.54 1.53 3.20
CA LEU A 165 24.34 0.71 3.30
C LEU A 165 24.66 -0.79 3.43
N LYS A 166 24.05 -1.45 4.42
CA LYS A 166 24.21 -2.90 4.67
C LYS A 166 23.05 -3.72 4.14
N TYR A 167 21.84 -3.17 4.17
CA TYR A 167 20.63 -3.83 3.73
C TYR A 167 19.84 -3.00 2.71
N LEU A 168 19.45 -3.61 1.59
CA LEU A 168 18.47 -3.08 0.67
C LEU A 168 17.23 -3.98 0.68
N VAL A 169 16.05 -3.38 0.80
CA VAL A 169 14.77 -4.07 0.60
C VAL A 169 14.05 -3.45 -0.59
N LEU A 170 13.52 -4.30 -1.47
CA LEU A 170 12.65 -3.95 -2.58
C LEU A 170 11.29 -4.59 -2.31
N ASP A 171 10.36 -3.84 -1.72
CA ASP A 171 9.01 -4.33 -1.43
C ASP A 171 8.04 -3.94 -2.55
N GLU A 172 7.09 -4.82 -2.85
CA GLU A 172 6.23 -4.75 -4.04
C GLU A 172 7.05 -4.48 -5.32
N ALA A 173 8.08 -5.31 -5.54
CA ALA A 173 9.10 -5.10 -6.58
C ALA A 173 8.55 -5.11 -8.01
N ASP A 174 7.43 -5.76 -8.29
CA ASP A 174 6.73 -5.65 -9.57
C ASP A 174 6.24 -4.23 -9.86
N GLU A 175 5.82 -3.51 -8.83
CA GLU A 175 5.30 -2.15 -8.93
C GLU A 175 6.38 -1.08 -8.95
N LEU A 176 7.51 -1.35 -8.30
CA LEU A 176 8.73 -0.53 -8.41
C LEU A 176 9.28 -0.46 -9.85
N LEU A 177 8.88 -1.40 -10.72
CA LEU A 177 9.32 -1.51 -12.11
C LEU A 177 8.28 -1.06 -13.14
N ASN A 178 7.21 -0.40 -12.69
CA ASN A 178 6.35 0.36 -13.58
C ASN A 178 7.10 1.58 -14.13
N ASP A 179 6.65 2.08 -15.29
CA ASP A 179 7.39 3.07 -16.10
C ASP A 179 7.73 4.38 -15.35
N ASN A 180 7.04 4.67 -14.25
CA ASN A 180 7.28 5.86 -13.41
C ASN A 180 8.49 5.75 -12.47
N PHE A 181 8.94 4.54 -12.11
CA PHE A 181 9.94 4.33 -11.06
C PHE A 181 11.21 3.61 -11.52
N GLU A 182 11.13 2.85 -12.62
CA GLU A 182 12.24 2.03 -13.13
C GLU A 182 13.54 2.84 -13.24
N LYS A 183 13.48 4.05 -13.82
CA LYS A 183 14.64 4.92 -14.00
C LYS A 183 15.28 5.35 -12.66
N SER A 184 14.47 5.72 -11.67
CA SER A 184 14.97 6.10 -10.34
C SER A 184 15.55 4.91 -9.59
N VAL A 185 14.95 3.72 -9.72
CA VAL A 185 15.48 2.48 -9.12
C VAL A 185 16.86 2.18 -9.69
N ASP A 186 17.04 2.24 -11.01
CA ASP A 186 18.34 2.01 -11.65
C ASP A 186 19.42 3.00 -11.18
N GLN A 187 19.06 4.29 -11.07
CA GLN A 187 19.96 5.33 -10.56
C GLN A 187 20.38 5.08 -9.11
N ILE A 188 19.43 4.73 -8.23
CA ILE A 188 19.73 4.37 -6.83
C ILE A 188 20.66 3.16 -6.77
N LEU A 189 20.37 2.10 -7.54
CA LEU A 189 21.18 0.89 -7.57
C LEU A 189 22.62 1.14 -8.04
N GLY A 190 22.83 2.15 -8.90
CA GLY A 190 24.15 2.59 -9.37
C GLY A 190 25.00 3.28 -8.29
N GLU A 191 24.37 4.00 -7.36
CA GLU A 191 25.06 4.79 -6.33
C GLU A 191 25.28 4.03 -5.00
N ILE A 192 24.50 2.97 -4.74
CA ILE A 192 24.62 2.19 -3.50
C ILE A 192 25.67 1.06 -3.61
N PRO A 193 26.25 0.60 -2.48
CA PRO A 193 27.28 -0.43 -2.47
C PRO A 193 26.83 -1.76 -3.07
N ARG A 194 27.66 -2.38 -3.91
CA ARG A 194 27.39 -3.72 -4.46
C ARG A 194 27.48 -4.84 -3.42
N VAL A 195 28.27 -4.63 -2.35
CA VAL A 195 28.40 -5.59 -1.25
C VAL A 195 27.44 -5.16 -0.14
N ARG A 196 26.27 -5.76 -0.15
CA ARG A 196 25.18 -5.58 0.82
C ARG A 196 24.33 -6.85 0.83
N LYS A 197 23.41 -6.95 1.78
CA LYS A 197 22.34 -7.94 1.75
C LYS A 197 21.13 -7.33 1.06
N THR A 198 20.52 -8.07 0.15
CA THR A 198 19.33 -7.60 -0.57
C THR A 198 18.17 -8.55 -0.35
N PHE A 199 17.02 -7.97 0.01
CA PHE A 199 15.75 -8.68 0.09
C PHE A 199 14.78 -8.13 -0.98
N LEU A 200 14.25 -9.01 -1.82
CA LEU A 200 13.27 -8.67 -2.83
C LEU A 200 11.96 -9.38 -2.50
N PHE A 201 10.92 -8.59 -2.28
CA PHE A 201 9.58 -9.08 -1.99
C PHE A 201 8.61 -8.63 -3.06
N SER A 202 7.85 -9.57 -3.61
CA SER A 202 6.91 -9.30 -4.68
C SER A 202 5.69 -10.22 -4.56
N ALA A 203 4.53 -9.75 -5.03
CA ALA A 203 3.42 -10.67 -5.24
C ALA A 203 3.62 -11.50 -6.51
N THR A 204 4.32 -10.94 -7.51
CA THR A 204 4.45 -11.58 -8.82
C THR A 204 5.88 -11.58 -9.36
N MET A 205 6.22 -12.63 -10.12
CA MET A 205 7.54 -12.79 -10.74
C MET A 205 7.47 -12.49 -12.24
N THR A 206 7.42 -11.20 -12.61
CA THR A 206 7.45 -10.77 -14.02
C THR A 206 8.85 -10.88 -14.62
N LYS A 207 8.97 -10.80 -15.95
CA LYS A 207 10.27 -10.69 -16.63
C LYS A 207 11.09 -9.50 -16.13
N LYS A 208 10.45 -8.35 -15.88
CA LYS A 208 11.11 -7.17 -15.30
C LYS A 208 11.64 -7.47 -13.89
N VAL A 209 10.83 -8.09 -13.01
CA VAL A 209 11.28 -8.48 -11.66
C VAL A 209 12.42 -9.49 -11.70
N GLN A 210 12.40 -10.46 -12.61
CA GLN A 210 13.50 -11.40 -12.80
C GLN A 210 14.79 -10.69 -13.24
N LYS A 211 14.70 -9.68 -14.11
CA LYS A 211 15.85 -8.86 -14.51
C LYS A 211 16.39 -8.06 -13.33
N LEU A 212 15.51 -7.42 -12.55
CA LEU A 212 15.88 -6.71 -11.33
C LEU A 212 16.57 -7.65 -10.33
N GLN A 213 16.01 -8.84 -10.11
CA GLN A 213 16.59 -9.87 -9.23
C GLN A 213 18.05 -10.18 -9.60
N ARG A 214 18.33 -10.39 -10.88
CA ARG A 214 19.69 -10.68 -11.38
C ARG A 214 20.65 -9.50 -11.21
N ALA A 215 20.13 -8.28 -11.24
CA ALA A 215 20.93 -7.06 -11.13
C ALA A 215 21.30 -6.72 -9.67
N CYS A 216 20.45 -7.04 -8.70
CA CYS A 216 20.62 -6.55 -7.32
C CYS A 216 20.84 -7.63 -6.24
N LEU A 217 20.65 -8.92 -6.54
CA LEU A 217 20.86 -10.03 -5.58
C LEU A 217 22.02 -10.95 -5.99
N ARG A 218 22.62 -11.62 -4.99
CA ARG A 218 23.71 -12.60 -5.14
C ARG A 218 23.35 -13.93 -4.51
N ASN A 219 23.21 -14.97 -5.34
CA ASN A 219 22.82 -16.33 -4.91
C ASN A 219 21.62 -16.34 -3.91
N PRO A 220 20.49 -15.69 -4.26
CA PRO A 220 19.39 -15.52 -3.32
C PRO A 220 18.66 -16.84 -3.05
N VAL A 221 18.18 -16.99 -1.82
CA VAL A 221 17.21 -18.02 -1.48
C VAL A 221 15.85 -17.57 -1.97
N LYS A 222 15.18 -18.41 -2.76
CA LYS A 222 13.86 -18.14 -3.30
C LYS A 222 12.81 -18.87 -2.49
N ILE A 223 11.81 -18.13 -2.04
CA ILE A 223 10.75 -18.60 -1.15
C ILE A 223 9.42 -18.29 -1.79
N GLU A 224 8.60 -19.30 -2.01
CA GLU A 224 7.27 -19.19 -2.59
C GLU A 224 6.27 -19.74 -1.57
N ALA A 225 5.60 -18.84 -0.85
CA ALA A 225 4.73 -19.25 0.26
C ALA A 225 3.34 -19.75 -0.20
N ASP A 226 2.95 -19.44 -1.45
CA ASP A 226 1.68 -19.87 -2.06
C ASP A 226 1.86 -20.20 -3.54
N SER A 227 1.07 -21.15 -4.06
CA SER A 227 1.00 -21.46 -5.49
C SER A 227 0.59 -20.23 -6.31
N LYS A 228 1.14 -20.11 -7.52
CA LYS A 228 0.88 -19.03 -8.50
C LYS A 228 -0.59 -18.55 -8.45
N TYR A 229 -0.80 -17.33 -7.99
CA TYR A 229 -2.07 -16.58 -8.08
C TYR A 229 -3.31 -17.20 -7.39
N SER A 230 -3.17 -17.91 -6.27
CA SER A 230 -4.32 -18.45 -5.52
C SER A 230 -4.84 -17.50 -4.43
N THR A 231 -6.07 -16.99 -4.53
CA THR A 231 -6.71 -16.30 -3.38
C THR A 231 -6.83 -17.22 -2.16
N VAL A 232 -6.83 -16.67 -0.94
CA VAL A 232 -7.03 -17.46 0.29
C VAL A 232 -8.36 -18.24 0.29
N ASP A 233 -8.38 -19.44 0.86
CA ASP A 233 -9.56 -20.33 0.83
C ASP A 233 -10.76 -19.76 1.59
N THR A 234 -10.51 -18.91 2.58
CA THR A 234 -11.55 -18.23 3.37
C THR A 234 -12.22 -17.06 2.63
N LEU A 235 -11.77 -16.75 1.41
CA LEU A 235 -12.32 -15.67 0.57
C LEU A 235 -13.41 -16.20 -0.37
N LYS A 236 -14.67 -15.83 -0.08
CA LYS A 236 -15.79 -16.03 -1.00
C LYS A 236 -15.74 -14.99 -2.10
N GLN A 237 -15.55 -15.41 -3.34
CA GLN A 237 -15.52 -14.55 -4.53
C GLN A 237 -16.77 -14.78 -5.36
N GLN A 238 -17.44 -13.70 -5.74
CA GLN A 238 -18.63 -13.72 -6.59
C GLN A 238 -18.55 -12.64 -7.68
N TYR A 239 -19.28 -12.84 -8.76
CA TYR A 239 -19.47 -11.83 -9.80
C TYR A 239 -20.95 -11.51 -9.97
N LEU A 240 -21.27 -10.34 -10.53
CA LEU A 240 -22.63 -10.01 -10.96
C LEU A 240 -22.54 -9.31 -12.31
N PHE A 241 -23.21 -9.86 -13.33
CA PHE A 241 -23.27 -9.24 -14.64
C PHE A 241 -24.40 -8.23 -14.67
N VAL A 242 -24.07 -6.96 -14.89
CA VAL A 242 -25.03 -5.85 -14.82
C VAL A 242 -24.82 -4.86 -15.97
N PRO A 243 -25.88 -4.36 -16.60
CA PRO A 243 -25.76 -3.25 -17.56
C PRO A 243 -25.05 -2.04 -16.94
N ALA A 244 -24.15 -1.41 -17.69
CA ALA A 244 -23.34 -0.30 -17.19
C ALA A 244 -24.17 0.86 -16.57
N ASN A 245 -25.35 1.13 -17.11
CA ASN A 245 -26.28 2.16 -16.61
C ASN A 245 -26.95 1.81 -15.28
N HIS A 246 -27.02 0.53 -14.91
CA HIS A 246 -27.66 0.06 -13.69
C HIS A 246 -26.68 -0.28 -12.58
N LYS A 247 -25.37 -0.18 -12.84
CA LYS A 247 -24.29 -0.59 -11.93
C LYS A 247 -24.39 0.05 -10.54
N ASP A 248 -24.79 1.33 -10.50
CA ASP A 248 -25.00 2.09 -9.26
C ASP A 248 -26.12 1.49 -8.41
N CYS A 249 -27.21 1.01 -9.04
CA CYS A 249 -28.34 0.40 -8.34
C CYS A 249 -27.92 -0.90 -7.65
N TYR A 250 -27.18 -1.75 -8.35
CA TYR A 250 -26.69 -3.01 -7.79
C TYR A 250 -25.63 -2.80 -6.70
N LEU A 251 -24.76 -1.79 -6.83
CA LEU A 251 -23.85 -1.42 -5.73
C LEU A 251 -24.63 -1.03 -4.47
N VAL A 252 -25.65 -0.18 -4.63
CA VAL A 252 -26.49 0.27 -3.50
C VAL A 252 -27.24 -0.90 -2.88
N TYR A 253 -27.77 -1.81 -3.69
CA TYR A 253 -28.41 -3.03 -3.22
C TYR A 253 -27.46 -3.86 -2.34
N ILE A 254 -26.28 -4.21 -2.85
CA ILE A 254 -25.28 -5.00 -2.12
C ILE A 254 -24.88 -4.31 -0.80
N LEU A 255 -24.63 -3.01 -0.83
CA LEU A 255 -24.28 -2.25 0.38
C LEU A 255 -25.44 -2.17 1.39
N SER A 256 -26.70 -2.20 0.92
CA SER A 256 -27.89 -2.19 1.78
C SER A 256 -28.13 -3.54 2.45
N GLU A 257 -27.70 -4.64 1.83
CA GLU A 257 -27.78 -5.98 2.45
C GLU A 257 -26.73 -6.15 3.57
N MET A 258 -25.70 -5.30 3.60
CA MET A 258 -24.56 -5.42 4.51
C MET A 258 -24.22 -4.07 5.20
N PRO A 259 -25.18 -3.38 5.84
CA PRO A 259 -25.03 -1.99 6.26
C PRO A 259 -23.99 -1.78 7.38
N GLU A 260 -23.75 -2.80 8.20
CA GLU A 260 -22.79 -2.76 9.32
C GLU A 260 -21.38 -3.23 8.94
N LEU A 261 -21.22 -3.85 7.76
CA LEU A 261 -19.93 -4.37 7.34
C LEU A 261 -19.01 -3.25 6.84
N VAL A 262 -17.72 -3.40 7.12
CA VAL A 262 -16.70 -2.51 6.59
C VAL A 262 -16.39 -2.92 5.15
N SER A 263 -16.56 -1.98 4.22
CA SER A 263 -16.49 -2.22 2.78
C SER A 263 -15.44 -1.37 2.09
N MET A 264 -14.70 -1.96 1.14
CA MET A 264 -13.89 -1.23 0.17
C MET A 264 -14.48 -1.35 -1.23
N VAL A 265 -14.77 -0.21 -1.85
CA VAL A 265 -15.33 -0.12 -3.20
C VAL A 265 -14.27 0.43 -4.15
N PHE A 266 -13.95 -0.34 -5.18
CA PHE A 266 -12.90 -0.02 -6.14
C PHE A 266 -13.43 0.62 -7.42
N THR A 267 -12.88 1.79 -7.75
CA THR A 267 -13.10 2.48 -9.02
C THR A 267 -11.79 2.65 -9.77
N ARG A 268 -11.86 2.81 -11.08
CA ARG A 268 -10.72 2.99 -11.99
C ARG A 268 -10.16 4.40 -11.92
N THR A 269 -11.02 5.41 -11.84
CA THR A 269 -10.61 6.82 -11.90
C THR A 269 -10.78 7.55 -10.57
N CYS A 270 -9.95 8.58 -10.34
CA CYS A 270 -10.05 9.44 -9.17
C CYS A 270 -11.38 10.23 -9.15
N GLU A 271 -11.85 10.65 -10.32
CA GLU A 271 -13.13 11.33 -10.46
C GLU A 271 -14.30 10.40 -10.16
N GLY A 272 -14.24 9.16 -10.66
CA GLY A 272 -15.20 8.11 -10.33
C GLY A 272 -15.28 7.84 -8.83
N ALA A 273 -14.14 7.71 -8.15
CA ALA A 273 -14.10 7.52 -6.69
C ALA A 273 -14.80 8.67 -5.95
N ARG A 274 -14.51 9.91 -6.37
CA ARG A 274 -15.11 11.11 -5.78
C ARG A 274 -16.61 11.19 -6.04
N PHE A 275 -17.04 10.94 -7.27
CA PHE A 275 -18.44 10.98 -7.68
C PHE A 275 -19.26 9.93 -6.96
N LEU A 276 -18.80 8.67 -6.99
CA LEU A 276 -19.48 7.55 -6.38
C LEU A 276 -19.65 7.75 -4.86
N ALA A 277 -18.63 8.27 -4.17
CA ALA A 277 -18.76 8.59 -2.74
C ALA A 277 -19.77 9.71 -2.46
N LEU A 278 -19.97 10.67 -3.38
CA LEU A 278 -21.02 11.68 -3.24
C LEU A 278 -22.41 11.07 -3.42
N VAL A 279 -22.58 10.23 -4.44
CA VAL A 279 -23.85 9.52 -4.71
C VAL A 279 -24.24 8.66 -3.50
N LEU A 280 -23.31 7.85 -2.99
CA LEU A 280 -23.54 7.01 -1.82
C LEU A 280 -23.93 7.84 -0.59
N ARG A 281 -23.26 8.98 -0.34
CA ARG A 281 -23.64 9.87 0.77
C ARG A 281 -25.01 10.51 0.60
N SER A 282 -25.39 10.90 -0.62
CA SER A 282 -26.75 11.42 -0.87
C SER A 282 -27.85 10.37 -0.66
N LEU A 283 -27.48 9.08 -0.73
CA LEU A 283 -28.36 7.95 -0.43
C LEU A 283 -28.28 7.51 1.05
N GLY A 284 -27.56 8.24 1.91
CA GLY A 284 -27.45 7.97 3.35
C GLY A 284 -26.31 7.06 3.77
N PHE A 285 -25.46 6.58 2.85
CA PHE A 285 -24.31 5.74 3.20
C PHE A 285 -23.15 6.56 3.75
N ARG A 286 -22.42 6.00 4.73
CA ARG A 286 -21.22 6.61 5.32
C ARG A 286 -19.98 6.31 4.46
N ALA A 287 -19.97 6.88 3.26
CA ALA A 287 -18.92 6.69 2.25
C ALA A 287 -17.88 7.81 2.24
N ILE A 288 -16.60 7.42 2.20
CA ILE A 288 -15.46 8.34 2.10
C ILE A 288 -14.55 7.97 0.92
N PRO A 289 -14.18 8.93 0.06
CA PRO A 289 -13.29 8.65 -1.06
C PRO A 289 -11.82 8.83 -0.65
N ILE A 290 -10.94 7.95 -1.13
CA ILE A 290 -9.49 8.14 -1.09
C ILE A 290 -8.90 7.81 -2.47
N TYR A 291 -8.16 8.75 -3.06
CA TYR A 291 -7.57 8.62 -4.40
C TYR A 291 -6.28 9.45 -4.54
N GLY A 292 -5.45 9.12 -5.53
CA GLY A 292 -4.07 9.58 -5.62
C GLY A 292 -3.84 11.09 -5.74
N THR A 293 -4.78 11.83 -6.34
CA THR A 293 -4.67 13.29 -6.51
C THR A 293 -5.09 14.09 -5.28
N MET A 294 -5.54 13.42 -4.20
CA MET A 294 -5.84 14.08 -2.94
C MET A 294 -4.57 14.57 -2.24
N ALA A 295 -4.67 15.75 -1.61
CA ALA A 295 -3.62 16.24 -0.72
C ALA A 295 -3.39 15.25 0.42
N GLN A 296 -2.13 15.07 0.84
CA GLN A 296 -1.74 14.07 1.85
C GLN A 296 -2.51 14.21 3.16
N SER A 297 -2.64 15.43 3.69
CA SER A 297 -3.39 15.71 4.92
C SER A 297 -4.85 15.27 4.82
N ARG A 298 -5.49 15.46 3.65
CA ARG A 298 -6.87 15.01 3.41
C ARG A 298 -6.98 13.50 3.28
N ARG A 299 -6.00 12.84 2.64
CA ARG A 299 -5.96 11.37 2.58
C ARG A 299 -5.82 10.78 3.98
N LEU A 300 -4.88 11.30 4.78
CA LEU A 300 -4.64 10.84 6.14
C LEU A 300 -5.88 11.08 7.02
N GLY A 301 -6.50 12.25 6.93
CA GLY A 301 -7.76 12.53 7.62
C GLY A 301 -8.88 11.58 7.22
N ALA A 302 -9.07 11.34 5.92
CA ALA A 302 -10.08 10.39 5.44
C ALA A 302 -9.83 8.96 5.91
N PHE A 303 -8.56 8.54 5.90
CA PHE A 303 -8.14 7.24 6.37
C PHE A 303 -8.35 7.07 7.88
N ASN A 304 -8.05 8.09 8.68
CA ASN A 304 -8.28 8.07 10.12
C ASN A 304 -9.77 7.95 10.46
N LYS A 305 -10.65 8.65 9.72
CA LYS A 305 -12.11 8.51 9.87
C LYS A 305 -12.60 7.10 9.57
N PHE A 306 -12.06 6.49 8.51
CA PHE A 306 -12.37 5.11 8.16
C PHE A 306 -11.89 4.13 9.26
N LYS A 307 -10.66 4.31 9.74
CA LYS A 307 -10.09 3.52 10.85
C LYS A 307 -10.87 3.66 12.16
N ALA A 308 -11.36 4.86 12.46
CA ALA A 308 -12.14 5.14 13.66
C ALA A 308 -13.59 4.62 13.58
N GLY A 309 -14.02 4.07 12.44
CA GLY A 309 -15.38 3.58 12.23
C GLY A 309 -16.41 4.69 11.98
N GLU A 310 -15.99 5.96 11.82
CA GLU A 310 -16.90 7.06 11.43
C GLU A 310 -17.54 6.82 10.06
N CYS A 311 -16.77 6.21 9.15
CA CYS A 311 -17.22 5.77 7.84
C CYS A 311 -16.89 4.29 7.67
N ASN A 312 -17.85 3.48 7.23
CA ASN A 312 -17.64 2.05 6.97
C ASN A 312 -17.47 1.72 5.49
N ILE A 313 -17.63 2.69 4.58
CA ILE A 313 -17.43 2.48 3.14
C ILE A 313 -16.28 3.35 2.63
N LEU A 314 -15.21 2.71 2.18
CA LEU A 314 -14.06 3.36 1.56
C LEU A 314 -14.12 3.20 0.03
N VAL A 315 -14.32 4.30 -0.69
CA VAL A 315 -14.30 4.31 -2.16
C VAL A 315 -12.91 4.71 -2.63
N CYS A 316 -12.22 3.88 -3.40
CA CYS A 316 -10.82 4.11 -3.73
C CYS A 316 -10.37 3.61 -5.11
N THR A 317 -9.24 4.14 -5.56
CA THR A 317 -8.51 3.63 -6.73
C THR A 317 -7.38 2.67 -6.30
N ASP A 318 -6.82 1.93 -7.26
CA ASP A 318 -5.77 0.93 -7.04
C ASP A 318 -4.51 1.45 -6.34
N LEU A 319 -4.22 2.75 -6.48
CA LEU A 319 -3.06 3.35 -5.82
C LEU A 319 -3.17 3.29 -4.29
N ILE A 320 -4.40 3.35 -3.77
CA ILE A 320 -4.66 3.44 -2.33
C ILE A 320 -4.79 2.05 -1.71
N SER A 321 -5.10 1.01 -2.48
CA SER A 321 -5.26 -0.34 -1.97
C SER A 321 -3.97 -1.11 -1.76
N ARG A 322 -2.82 -0.46 -1.72
CA ARG A 322 -1.53 -1.12 -1.54
C ARG A 322 -0.87 -0.62 -0.26
N GLY A 323 -0.44 -1.53 0.59
CA GLY A 323 -0.12 -1.21 1.99
C GLY A 323 -0.62 -2.23 3.02
N HIS A 324 0.12 -2.41 4.10
CA HIS A 324 -0.23 -3.22 5.27
C HIS A 324 -1.32 -2.60 6.14
N ASP A 325 -1.47 -1.27 6.16
CA ASP A 325 -2.20 -0.56 7.22
C ASP A 325 -3.65 -0.19 6.91
N ILE A 326 -4.15 -0.49 5.70
CA ILE A 326 -5.60 -0.45 5.46
C ILE A 326 -6.21 -1.56 6.31
N PRO A 327 -7.13 -1.25 7.24
CA PRO A 327 -7.80 -2.26 8.04
C PRO A 327 -8.34 -3.34 7.12
N SER A 328 -8.13 -4.60 7.50
CA SER A 328 -8.79 -5.67 6.78
C SER A 328 -10.29 -5.44 6.89
N VAL A 329 -10.92 -5.33 5.73
CA VAL A 329 -12.35 -5.08 5.59
C VAL A 329 -13.10 -6.40 5.49
N ASP A 330 -14.39 -6.36 5.69
CA ASP A 330 -15.25 -7.55 5.59
C ASP A 330 -15.58 -7.81 4.11
N VAL A 331 -15.86 -6.74 3.36
CA VAL A 331 -16.33 -6.81 1.97
C VAL A 331 -15.44 -5.99 1.03
N VAL A 332 -15.09 -6.57 -0.10
CA VAL A 332 -14.47 -5.88 -1.23
C VAL A 332 -15.43 -5.89 -2.41
N ILE A 333 -15.72 -4.72 -2.97
CA ILE A 333 -16.56 -4.57 -4.15
C ILE A 333 -15.72 -4.00 -5.28
N ASN A 334 -15.50 -4.78 -6.34
CA ASN A 334 -14.97 -4.27 -7.59
C ASN A 334 -16.10 -3.59 -8.36
N TYR A 335 -16.36 -2.32 -8.05
CA TYR A 335 -17.35 -1.53 -8.78
C TYR A 335 -16.91 -1.29 -10.22
N GLU A 336 -15.62 -1.26 -10.53
CA GLU A 336 -15.09 -1.34 -11.90
C GLU A 336 -14.02 -2.43 -11.97
N ILE A 337 -14.05 -3.28 -12.98
CA ILE A 337 -13.10 -4.39 -13.11
C ILE A 337 -11.70 -3.84 -13.40
N PRO A 338 -10.64 -4.33 -12.71
CA PRO A 338 -9.28 -3.90 -12.99
C PRO A 338 -8.86 -4.33 -14.39
N THR A 339 -8.14 -3.47 -15.10
CA THR A 339 -7.65 -3.75 -16.46
C THR A 339 -6.50 -4.75 -16.48
N GLN A 340 -5.77 -4.89 -15.37
CA GLN A 340 -4.78 -5.93 -15.18
C GLN A 340 -5.30 -6.97 -14.18
N SER A 341 -5.32 -8.24 -14.58
CA SER A 341 -5.86 -9.32 -13.75
C SER A 341 -5.13 -9.48 -12.40
N LYS A 342 -3.88 -9.02 -12.30
CA LYS A 342 -3.11 -9.06 -11.05
C LYS A 342 -3.65 -8.09 -10.00
N ASP A 343 -4.14 -6.92 -10.42
CA ASP A 343 -4.72 -5.93 -9.51
C ASP A 343 -5.94 -6.51 -8.79
N TYR A 344 -6.68 -7.42 -9.43
CA TYR A 344 -7.76 -8.15 -8.78
C TYR A 344 -7.29 -8.85 -7.49
N ILE A 345 -6.17 -9.57 -7.53
CA ILE A 345 -5.61 -10.27 -6.36
C ILE A 345 -5.28 -9.28 -5.25
N HIS A 346 -4.72 -8.12 -5.59
CA HIS A 346 -4.39 -7.07 -4.63
C HIS A 346 -5.62 -6.42 -3.98
N ARG A 347 -6.69 -6.24 -4.76
CA ARG A 347 -7.97 -5.70 -4.31
C ARG A 347 -8.68 -6.69 -3.38
N VAL A 348 -8.88 -7.93 -3.82
CA VAL A 348 -9.61 -8.91 -3.01
C VAL A 348 -8.81 -9.37 -1.79
N GLY A 349 -7.47 -9.28 -1.85
CA GLY A 349 -6.59 -9.45 -0.68
C GLY A 349 -6.68 -8.35 0.38
N ARG A 350 -7.63 -7.39 0.28
CA ARG A 350 -7.97 -6.45 1.35
C ARG A 350 -8.91 -7.04 2.40
N THR A 351 -9.66 -8.08 2.04
CA THR A 351 -10.50 -8.85 2.97
C THR A 351 -9.84 -10.22 3.24
N ALA A 352 -10.46 -11.04 4.09
CA ALA A 352 -10.01 -12.39 4.44
C ALA A 352 -8.55 -12.47 4.94
N ARG A 353 -8.08 -11.47 5.70
CA ARG A 353 -6.71 -11.44 6.26
C ARG A 353 -6.62 -12.11 7.62
N ALA A 354 -5.41 -12.58 7.95
CA ALA A 354 -5.06 -13.12 9.27
C ALA A 354 -6.01 -14.25 9.74
N GLY A 355 -6.44 -15.12 8.82
CA GLY A 355 -7.32 -16.25 9.11
C GLY A 355 -8.82 -15.93 9.17
N ARG A 356 -9.22 -14.67 8.95
CA ARG A 356 -10.65 -14.29 8.86
C ARG A 356 -11.25 -14.69 7.50
N SER A 357 -12.57 -14.88 7.47
CA SER A 357 -13.35 -14.99 6.23
C SER A 357 -13.63 -13.61 5.64
N GLY A 358 -13.91 -13.57 4.34
CA GLY A 358 -14.18 -12.33 3.62
C GLY A 358 -14.97 -12.56 2.35
N VAL A 359 -15.61 -11.49 1.85
CA VAL A 359 -16.40 -11.53 0.61
C VAL A 359 -15.84 -10.54 -0.41
N ALA A 360 -15.68 -10.98 -1.65
CA ALA A 360 -15.33 -10.13 -2.78
C ALA A 360 -16.40 -10.25 -3.88
N ILE A 361 -17.03 -9.13 -4.25
CA ILE A 361 -18.07 -9.08 -5.28
C ILE A 361 -17.58 -8.22 -6.44
N SER A 362 -17.68 -8.74 -7.67
CA SER A 362 -17.25 -8.02 -8.87
C SER A 362 -18.43 -7.69 -9.76
N LEU A 363 -18.70 -6.39 -9.91
CA LEU A 363 -19.73 -5.91 -10.83
C LEU A 363 -19.13 -5.82 -12.24
N VAL A 364 -19.61 -6.67 -13.14
CA VAL A 364 -19.11 -6.79 -14.51
C VAL A 364 -20.15 -6.24 -15.46
N ASN A 365 -19.78 -5.26 -16.28
CA ASN A 365 -20.66 -4.79 -17.36
C ASN A 365 -20.21 -5.29 -18.73
N GLN A 366 -20.98 -4.96 -19.77
CA GLN A 366 -20.74 -5.40 -21.14
C GLN A 366 -19.37 -4.98 -21.70
N TYR A 367 -18.76 -3.92 -21.18
CA TYR A 367 -17.45 -3.40 -21.64
C TYR A 367 -16.26 -3.98 -20.86
N GLU A 368 -16.53 -4.66 -19.74
CA GLU A 368 -15.51 -5.16 -18.81
C GLU A 368 -15.38 -6.68 -18.83
N LEU A 369 -16.19 -7.36 -19.64
CA LEU A 369 -16.25 -8.82 -19.71
C LEU A 369 -14.89 -9.44 -20.06
N GLU A 370 -14.14 -8.86 -21.00
CA GLU A 370 -12.82 -9.39 -21.37
C GLU A 370 -11.83 -9.35 -20.21
N TRP A 371 -11.77 -8.23 -19.47
CA TRP A 371 -10.91 -8.10 -18.29
C TRP A 371 -11.32 -9.09 -17.19
N TYR A 372 -12.63 -9.29 -17.01
CA TYR A 372 -13.14 -10.29 -16.07
C TYR A 372 -12.73 -11.72 -16.45
N LEU A 373 -12.86 -12.10 -17.72
CA LEU A 373 -12.44 -13.43 -18.19
C LEU A 373 -10.93 -13.66 -18.00
N GLN A 374 -10.11 -12.63 -18.15
CA GLN A 374 -8.67 -12.72 -17.84
C GLN A 374 -8.41 -12.96 -16.35
N ILE A 375 -9.25 -12.41 -15.45
CA ILE A 375 -9.18 -12.67 -14.01
C ILE A 375 -9.51 -14.15 -13.73
N GLU A 376 -10.61 -14.68 -14.24
CA GLU A 376 -10.97 -16.10 -14.09
C GLU A 376 -9.87 -17.03 -14.61
N LYS A 377 -9.27 -16.67 -15.74
CA LYS A 377 -8.13 -17.40 -16.31
C LYS A 377 -6.89 -17.34 -15.39
N LEU A 378 -6.62 -16.20 -14.75
CA LEU A 378 -5.50 -16.04 -13.82
C LEU A 378 -5.69 -16.87 -12.55
N ILE A 379 -6.90 -16.87 -11.97
CA ILE A 379 -7.21 -17.61 -10.74
C ILE A 379 -7.49 -19.09 -11.00
N GLY A 380 -7.67 -19.50 -12.26
CA GLY A 380 -7.90 -20.90 -12.64
C GLY A 380 -9.26 -21.46 -12.25
N LYS A 381 -10.25 -20.61 -11.94
CA LYS A 381 -11.61 -21.04 -11.56
C LYS A 381 -12.68 -20.06 -12.06
N LYS A 382 -13.88 -20.59 -12.32
CA LYS A 382 -15.08 -19.79 -12.56
C LYS A 382 -15.64 -19.31 -11.22
N LEU A 383 -16.00 -18.03 -11.13
CA LEU A 383 -16.60 -17.48 -9.92
C LEU A 383 -18.11 -17.74 -9.94
N PRO A 384 -18.74 -18.05 -8.80
CA PRO A 384 -20.19 -18.11 -8.70
C PRO A 384 -20.84 -16.73 -8.85
N GLU A 385 -22.06 -16.70 -9.37
CA GLU A 385 -22.84 -15.47 -9.48
C GLU A 385 -23.32 -14.99 -8.09
N TYR A 386 -23.45 -13.68 -7.92
CA TYR A 386 -24.07 -13.06 -6.77
C TYR A 386 -25.59 -13.09 -6.96
N PRO A 387 -26.38 -13.58 -5.99
CA PRO A 387 -27.82 -13.67 -6.15
C PRO A 387 -28.45 -12.27 -6.01
N ALA A 388 -28.62 -11.56 -7.13
CA ALA A 388 -29.34 -10.29 -7.18
C ALA A 388 -30.25 -10.26 -8.41
N GLU A 389 -31.56 -10.37 -8.16
CA GLU A 389 -32.60 -10.38 -9.19
C GLU A 389 -32.96 -8.96 -9.64
N GLU A 390 -33.01 -8.71 -10.95
CA GLU A 390 -33.33 -7.39 -11.50
C GLU A 390 -34.69 -6.87 -11.01
N THR A 391 -35.67 -7.78 -10.88
CA THR A 391 -37.03 -7.52 -10.42
C THR A 391 -37.09 -7.03 -8.98
N GLN A 392 -36.08 -7.33 -8.17
CA GLN A 392 -35.95 -6.87 -6.80
C GLN A 392 -35.16 -5.55 -6.72
N VAL A 393 -34.12 -5.42 -7.55
CA VAL A 393 -33.18 -4.29 -7.45
C VAL A 393 -33.71 -3.02 -8.11
N LEU A 394 -34.09 -3.09 -9.40
CA LEU A 394 -34.35 -1.88 -10.18
C LEU A 394 -35.63 -1.14 -9.76
N PRO A 395 -36.78 -1.80 -9.52
CA PRO A 395 -37.99 -1.10 -9.12
C PRO A 395 -37.83 -0.31 -7.81
N LEU A 396 -36.99 -0.79 -6.89
CA LEU A 396 -36.78 -0.17 -5.58
C LEU A 396 -35.77 0.98 -5.61
N LEU A 397 -34.73 0.87 -6.44
CA LEU A 397 -33.56 1.74 -6.33
C LEU A 397 -33.38 2.70 -7.50
N LYS A 398 -33.90 2.38 -8.69
CA LYS A 398 -33.56 3.11 -9.93
C LYS A 398 -33.85 4.60 -9.84
N GLU A 399 -35.04 4.98 -9.40
CA GLU A 399 -35.44 6.40 -9.31
C GLU A 399 -34.59 7.15 -8.28
N ARG A 400 -34.45 6.60 -7.07
CA ARG A 400 -33.65 7.18 -5.97
C ARG A 400 -32.17 7.36 -6.36
N VAL A 401 -31.59 6.37 -7.02
CA VAL A 401 -30.19 6.38 -7.44
C VAL A 401 -29.96 7.41 -8.55
N GLU A 402 -30.87 7.51 -9.53
CA GLU A 402 -30.76 8.53 -10.59
C GLU A 402 -30.92 9.95 -10.05
N GLU A 403 -31.83 10.17 -9.10
CA GLU A 403 -31.95 11.45 -8.41
C GLU A 403 -30.68 11.81 -7.64
N ALA A 404 -30.14 10.87 -6.86
CA ALA A 404 -28.87 11.03 -6.14
C ALA A 404 -27.68 11.36 -7.06
N LYS A 405 -27.62 10.72 -8.24
CA LYS A 405 -26.62 11.00 -9.29
C LYS A 405 -26.76 12.41 -9.82
N ARG A 406 -27.99 12.85 -10.11
CA ARG A 406 -28.27 14.21 -10.60
C ARG A 406 -27.84 15.26 -9.58
N LEU A 407 -28.21 15.10 -8.31
CA LEU A 407 -27.82 16.01 -7.22
C LEU A 407 -26.29 16.04 -7.02
N SER A 408 -25.65 14.86 -7.04
CA SER A 408 -24.19 14.75 -6.91
C SER A 408 -23.43 15.41 -8.06
N ALA A 409 -23.96 15.31 -9.29
CA ALA A 409 -23.38 15.95 -10.46
C ALA A 409 -23.50 17.49 -10.38
N MET A 410 -24.62 18.02 -9.89
CA MET A 410 -24.80 19.46 -9.63
C MET A 410 -23.79 19.95 -8.58
N ASN A 411 -23.66 19.25 -7.45
CA ASN A 411 -22.71 19.58 -6.39
C ASN A 411 -21.25 19.60 -6.86
N MET A 412 -20.87 18.68 -7.76
CA MET A 412 -19.54 18.64 -8.37
C MET A 412 -19.28 19.85 -9.27
N LYS A 413 -20.27 20.23 -10.10
CA LYS A 413 -20.17 21.40 -10.98
C LYS A 413 -20.05 22.71 -10.20
N GLU A 414 -20.84 22.89 -9.14
CA GLU A 414 -20.76 24.09 -8.30
C GLU A 414 -19.41 24.21 -7.57
N SER A 415 -18.91 23.08 -7.05
CA SER A 415 -17.61 23.03 -6.38
C SER A 415 -16.46 23.34 -7.35
N GLY A 416 -16.54 22.85 -8.59
CA GLY A 416 -15.59 23.16 -9.66
C GLY A 416 -15.65 24.63 -10.11
N GLY A 417 -16.86 25.18 -10.23
CA GLY A 417 -17.08 26.59 -10.58
C GLY A 417 -16.55 27.56 -9.52
N LYS A 418 -16.77 27.28 -8.23
CA LYS A 418 -16.21 28.07 -7.12
C LYS A 418 -14.68 28.03 -7.10
N LYS A 419 -14.06 26.88 -7.41
CA LYS A 419 -12.60 26.74 -7.48
C LYS A 419 -12.02 27.56 -8.65
N ARG A 420 -12.65 27.48 -9.82
CA ARG A 420 -12.25 28.22 -11.03
C ARG A 420 -12.42 29.74 -10.85
N ARG A 421 -13.46 30.18 -10.13
CA ARG A 421 -13.68 31.59 -9.78
C ARG A 421 -12.65 32.13 -8.78
N ARG A 422 -12.23 31.32 -7.79
CA ARG A 422 -11.12 31.65 -6.87
C ARG A 422 -9.76 31.68 -7.57
N GLU A 423 -9.49 30.74 -8.48
CA GLU A 423 -8.26 30.75 -9.28
C GLU A 423 -8.21 31.97 -10.21
N ASN A 424 -9.32 32.35 -10.83
CA ASN A 424 -9.40 33.57 -11.64
C ASN A 424 -9.23 34.85 -10.79
N GLN A 425 -9.83 34.94 -9.61
CA GLN A 425 -9.63 36.08 -8.69
C GLN A 425 -8.16 36.20 -8.23
N ALA A 426 -7.51 35.08 -7.89
CA ALA A 426 -6.11 35.07 -7.50
C ALA A 426 -5.14 35.43 -8.65
N VAL A 427 -5.52 35.18 -9.90
CA VAL A 427 -4.77 35.63 -11.09
C VAL A 427 -5.00 37.12 -11.36
N THR A 428 -6.20 37.64 -11.07
CA THR A 428 -6.53 39.06 -11.27
C THR A 428 -5.86 39.93 -10.21
N GLU A 429 -5.79 39.47 -8.96
CA GLU A 429 -5.05 40.14 -7.86
C GLU A 429 -3.52 40.11 -8.04
N ARG A 430 -2.98 39.14 -8.79
CA ARG A 430 -1.54 39.13 -9.14
C ARG A 430 -1.19 40.07 -10.30
N ASN A 431 -2.17 40.43 -11.12
CA ASN A 431 -1.99 41.27 -12.30
C ASN A 431 -2.56 42.70 -12.13
N SER A 432 -3.08 43.06 -10.95
CA SER A 432 -3.43 44.43 -10.64
C SER A 432 -2.16 45.28 -10.48
N PRO A 433 -1.97 46.38 -11.24
CA PRO A 433 -0.86 47.30 -11.01
C PRO A 433 -0.98 47.84 -9.59
N ARG A 434 0.09 47.72 -8.78
CA ARG A 434 0.16 48.46 -7.52
C ARG A 434 0.10 49.95 -7.87
N SER A 435 -1.00 50.61 -7.51
CA SER A 435 -1.05 52.07 -7.45
C SER A 435 -0.01 52.51 -6.42
N LEU A 436 1.06 53.11 -6.92
CA LEU A 436 1.93 53.96 -6.13
C LEU A 436 1.14 55.23 -5.88
N ASP A 437 0.44 55.30 -4.75
CA ASP A 437 -0.03 56.58 -4.23
C ASP A 437 0.60 56.81 -2.86
N GLU A 438 1.25 57.97 -2.86
CA GLU A 438 1.79 58.76 -1.77
C GLU A 438 0.88 58.75 -0.54
N ASP A 439 1.48 58.56 0.64
CA ASP A 439 1.23 59.50 1.73
C ASP A 439 2.36 59.44 2.77
N MET A 440 2.98 60.60 2.93
CA MET A 440 3.93 60.97 3.97
C MET A 440 3.23 61.15 5.32
N LEU A 441 4.07 61.30 6.36
CA LEU A 441 3.79 61.79 7.73
C LEU A 441 3.34 60.67 8.70
N TYR A 442 4.02 60.36 9.81
CA TYR A 442 4.93 61.11 10.69
C TYR A 442 6.04 60.20 11.25
#